data_AF-A0A3D3Z8X1-F1
#
_entry.id   AF-A0A3D3Z8X1-F1
#
_cell.length_a   1.000
_cell.length_b   1.000
_cell.length_c   1.000
_cell.angle_alpha   90.00
_cell.angle_beta   90.00
_cell.angle_gamma   90.00
#
_symmetry.space_group_name_H-M   'P 1'
#
loop_
_entity.id
_entity.type
_entity.pdbx_description
1 polymer ?
#
loop_
_entity_poly.entity_id
_entity_poly.type
_entity_poly.pdbx_seq_one_letter_code
_entity_poly.pdbx_strand_id
1 'polypeptide(L)'
;FDLKLGSGQFVPGFEEQIVGMSAGDEKDIDITFPKNYHKELAGKPVVFHVKLNKVTETIVPEQDDEFAKDVSEFDTLDELKADIRAKALENAKKQADSAFEQAAVDKAAENTTVDMPKALVENELDIQMERFGYQLQMSGYSMEQYAKMMGGDVSTMRNAFRPAAEKQAKISVTLEKIAEVEGLTASEEDIEAELKSLAEQYELDVDKVREMVPMDELTGSIKTRKAIKVIVDSAIPVTPKTEEKAEE
;
A
#
# COMPACT_ATOMS: atom_id res chain seq x y z
N PHE A 1 -7.82 16.53 -29.04
CA PHE A 1 -7.65 16.39 -27.59
C PHE A 1 -9.04 16.14 -27.03
N ASP A 2 -9.19 15.10 -26.23
CA ASP A 2 -10.48 14.72 -25.66
C ASP A 2 -10.49 15.14 -24.20
N LEU A 3 -11.38 16.07 -23.85
CA LEU A 3 -11.52 16.59 -22.49
C LEU A 3 -12.76 15.97 -21.85
N LYS A 4 -12.57 15.27 -20.73
CA LYS A 4 -13.69 14.84 -19.89
C LYS A 4 -14.10 16.01 -19.00
N LEU A 5 -15.34 16.49 -19.16
CA LEU A 5 -15.89 17.52 -18.29
C LEU A 5 -15.95 17.03 -16.83
N GLY A 6 -15.60 17.90 -15.89
CA GLY A 6 -15.45 17.60 -14.47
C GLY A 6 -14.13 16.93 -14.10
N SER A 7 -13.19 16.76 -15.05
CA SER A 7 -11.89 16.13 -14.75
C SER A 7 -10.90 17.05 -14.05
N GLY A 8 -11.08 18.37 -14.16
CA GLY A 8 -10.13 19.35 -13.62
C GLY A 8 -8.76 19.30 -14.30
N GLN A 9 -8.67 18.70 -15.48
CA GLN A 9 -7.43 18.62 -16.26
C GLN A 9 -7.00 19.98 -16.78
N PHE A 10 -7.96 20.88 -16.99
CA PHE A 10 -7.68 22.27 -17.33
C PHE A 10 -7.82 23.16 -16.10
N VAL A 11 -7.07 24.24 -16.16
CA VAL A 11 -7.20 25.46 -15.36
C VAL A 11 -8.66 25.80 -15.00
N PRO A 12 -8.93 26.12 -13.71
CA PRO A 12 -10.26 26.47 -13.25
C PRO A 12 -10.92 27.58 -14.09
N GLY A 13 -12.22 27.43 -14.38
CA GLY A 13 -12.99 28.34 -15.22
C GLY A 13 -12.92 28.06 -16.73
N PHE A 14 -12.02 27.18 -17.19
CA PHE A 14 -12.02 26.75 -18.60
C PHE A 14 -13.23 25.87 -18.91
N GLU A 15 -13.43 24.82 -18.11
CA GLU A 15 -14.50 23.84 -18.32
C GLU A 15 -15.89 24.49 -18.21
N GLU A 16 -16.09 25.43 -17.27
CA GLU A 16 -17.34 26.16 -17.09
C GLU A 16 -17.73 26.99 -18.33
N GLN A 17 -16.74 27.53 -19.05
CA GLN A 17 -16.98 28.38 -20.21
C GLN A 17 -17.26 27.59 -21.50
N ILE A 18 -16.88 26.31 -21.57
CA ILE A 18 -17.27 25.41 -22.67
C ILE A 18 -18.62 24.74 -22.44
N VAL A 19 -19.14 24.73 -21.20
CA VAL A 19 -20.49 24.21 -20.94
C VAL A 19 -21.51 25.01 -21.75
N GLY A 20 -22.37 24.29 -22.49
CA GLY A 20 -23.41 24.89 -23.34
C GLY A 20 -23.00 25.10 -24.80
N MET A 21 -21.73 24.88 -25.16
CA MET A 21 -21.30 24.86 -26.57
C MET A 21 -21.78 23.59 -27.29
N SER A 22 -22.06 23.72 -28.58
CA SER A 22 -22.43 22.63 -29.48
C SER A 22 -21.25 22.17 -30.36
N ALA A 23 -21.37 20.96 -30.92
CA ALA A 23 -20.43 20.44 -31.92
C ALA A 23 -20.33 21.39 -33.13
N GLY A 24 -19.12 21.89 -33.38
CA GLY A 24 -18.80 22.85 -34.43
C GLY A 24 -18.56 24.28 -33.94
N ASP A 25 -18.93 24.59 -32.69
CA ASP A 25 -18.81 25.95 -32.15
C ASP A 25 -17.34 26.34 -31.90
N GLU A 26 -17.04 27.60 -32.16
CA GLU A 26 -15.77 28.24 -31.84
C GLU A 26 -16.01 29.32 -30.79
N LYS A 27 -15.20 29.32 -29.73
CA LYS A 27 -15.31 30.28 -28.63
C LYS A 27 -13.93 30.62 -28.10
N ASP A 28 -13.73 31.90 -27.83
CA ASP A 28 -12.56 32.40 -27.13
C ASP A 28 -12.85 32.38 -25.63
N ILE A 29 -11.96 31.73 -24.89
CA ILE A 29 -12.09 31.54 -23.45
C ILE A 29 -10.99 32.34 -22.77
N ASP A 30 -11.38 33.43 -22.14
CA ASP A 30 -10.51 34.26 -21.33
C ASP A 30 -10.39 33.66 -19.93
N ILE A 31 -9.17 33.31 -19.52
CA ILE A 31 -8.89 32.85 -18.17
C ILE A 31 -7.63 33.52 -17.62
N THR A 32 -7.45 33.43 -16.31
CA THR A 32 -6.19 33.77 -15.65
C THR A 32 -5.63 32.54 -14.97
N PHE A 33 -4.37 32.21 -15.23
CA PHE A 33 -3.71 31.09 -14.57
C PHE A 33 -3.66 31.32 -13.05
N PRO A 34 -3.89 30.27 -12.23
CA PRO A 34 -3.71 30.35 -10.78
C PRO A 34 -2.31 30.84 -10.39
N LYS A 35 -2.19 31.50 -9.22
CA LYS A 35 -0.89 32.00 -8.72
C LYS A 35 0.10 30.88 -8.37
N ASN A 36 -0.42 29.69 -8.06
CA ASN A 36 0.34 28.47 -7.73
C ASN A 36 0.62 27.60 -8.97
N TYR A 37 0.40 28.12 -10.17
CA TYR A 37 0.70 27.41 -11.42
C TYR A 37 2.20 27.45 -11.75
N HIS A 38 2.61 26.82 -12.85
CA HIS A 38 4.01 26.85 -13.30
C HIS A 38 4.55 28.30 -13.33
N LYS A 39 5.75 28.52 -12.77
CA LYS A 39 6.35 29.86 -12.53
C LYS A 39 6.29 30.81 -13.73
N GLU A 40 6.33 30.28 -14.95
CA GLU A 40 6.34 31.08 -16.18
C GLU A 40 4.95 31.60 -16.59
N LEU A 41 3.87 30.95 -16.12
CA LEU A 41 2.47 31.22 -16.48
C LEU A 41 1.63 31.69 -15.30
N ALA A 42 2.11 31.52 -14.06
CA ALA A 42 1.40 31.89 -12.85
C ALA A 42 0.86 33.34 -12.88
N GLY A 43 -0.45 33.49 -12.67
CA GLY A 43 -1.13 34.80 -12.61
C GLY A 43 -1.25 35.54 -13.95
N LYS A 44 -0.83 34.95 -15.07
CA LYS A 44 -0.95 35.59 -16.39
C LYS A 44 -2.35 35.35 -16.98
N PRO A 45 -2.97 36.36 -17.61
CA PRO A 45 -4.16 36.16 -18.42
C PRO A 45 -3.79 35.44 -19.73
N VAL A 46 -4.66 34.57 -20.21
CA VAL A 46 -4.52 33.87 -21.49
C VAL A 46 -5.90 33.70 -22.13
N VAL A 47 -5.91 33.74 -23.47
CA VAL A 47 -7.09 33.48 -24.29
C VAL A 47 -6.91 32.14 -24.97
N PHE A 48 -7.84 31.22 -24.75
CA PHE A 48 -7.88 29.96 -25.48
C PHE A 48 -8.89 30.06 -26.63
N HIS A 49 -8.40 29.93 -27.85
CA HIS A 49 -9.25 29.76 -29.03
C HIS A 49 -9.69 28.30 -29.11
N VAL A 50 -10.91 28.01 -28.67
CA VAL A 50 -11.44 26.65 -28.58
C VAL A 50 -12.40 26.40 -29.73
N LYS A 51 -12.11 25.36 -30.52
CA LYS A 51 -13.05 24.77 -31.47
C LYS A 51 -13.54 23.44 -30.95
N LEU A 52 -14.83 23.34 -30.68
CA LEU A 52 -15.44 22.12 -30.18
C LEU A 52 -15.80 21.22 -31.37
N ASN A 53 -15.04 20.14 -31.57
CA ASN A 53 -15.20 19.29 -32.76
C ASN A 53 -16.31 18.25 -32.59
N LYS A 54 -16.42 17.66 -31.41
CA LYS A 54 -17.36 16.59 -31.09
C LYS A 54 -17.70 16.64 -29.61
N VAL A 55 -18.97 16.39 -29.28
CA VAL A 55 -19.41 16.11 -27.92
C VAL A 55 -19.78 14.63 -27.85
N THR A 56 -19.26 13.92 -26.86
CA THR A 56 -19.62 12.53 -26.57
C THR A 56 -20.10 12.43 -25.14
N GLU A 57 -21.19 11.71 -24.92
CA GLU A 57 -21.70 11.39 -23.60
C GLU A 57 -21.33 9.94 -23.25
N THR A 58 -20.83 9.73 -22.03
CA THR A 58 -20.64 8.38 -21.50
C THR A 58 -21.96 7.90 -20.93
N ILE A 59 -22.64 7.02 -21.65
CA ILE A 59 -23.84 6.35 -21.17
C ILE A 59 -23.38 5.23 -20.24
N VAL A 60 -23.66 5.37 -18.95
CA VAL A 60 -23.44 4.27 -18.00
C VAL A 60 -24.55 3.25 -18.24
N PRO A 61 -24.22 1.97 -18.50
CA PRO A 61 -25.24 0.93 -18.67
C PRO A 61 -26.14 0.83 -17.44
N GLU A 62 -27.39 0.40 -17.65
CA GLU A 62 -28.23 0.01 -16.53
C GLU A 62 -27.58 -1.15 -15.79
N GLN A 63 -27.52 -1.05 -14.46
CA GLN A 63 -27.00 -2.14 -13.65
C GLN A 63 -28.13 -3.16 -13.48
N ASP A 64 -28.26 -4.06 -14.44
CA ASP A 64 -29.24 -5.14 -14.47
C ASP A 64 -28.54 -6.50 -14.65
N ASP A 65 -29.33 -7.56 -14.86
CA ASP A 65 -28.81 -8.92 -15.03
C ASP A 65 -28.02 -9.10 -16.33
N GLU A 66 -28.35 -8.35 -17.39
CA GLU A 66 -27.57 -8.40 -18.65
C GLU A 66 -26.22 -7.74 -18.46
N PHE A 67 -26.15 -6.61 -17.73
CA PHE A 67 -24.88 -6.02 -17.32
C PHE A 67 -24.03 -6.99 -16.49
N ALA A 68 -24.64 -7.72 -15.56
CA ALA A 68 -23.93 -8.71 -14.73
C ALA A 68 -23.28 -9.81 -15.58
N LYS A 69 -24.00 -10.34 -16.57
CA LYS A 69 -23.49 -11.34 -17.52
C LYS A 69 -22.38 -10.81 -18.42
N ASP A 70 -22.46 -9.53 -18.81
CA ASP A 70 -21.46 -8.91 -19.68
C ASP A 70 -20.11 -8.68 -18.98
N VAL A 71 -20.12 -8.43 -17.66
CA VAL A 71 -18.91 -8.03 -16.91
C VAL A 71 -18.39 -9.09 -15.93
N SER A 72 -19.11 -10.20 -15.77
CA SER A 72 -18.77 -11.22 -14.77
C SER A 72 -19.21 -12.62 -15.18
N GLU A 73 -18.90 -13.60 -14.33
CA GLU A 73 -19.35 -14.98 -14.46
C GLU A 73 -20.76 -15.23 -13.90
N PHE A 74 -21.43 -14.19 -13.37
CA PHE A 74 -22.73 -14.31 -12.72
C PHE A 74 -23.90 -14.02 -13.69
N ASP A 75 -25.02 -14.70 -13.47
CA ASP A 75 -26.22 -14.57 -14.31
C ASP A 75 -27.11 -13.40 -13.86
N THR A 76 -26.96 -12.94 -12.62
CA THR A 76 -27.79 -11.88 -12.03
C THR A 76 -26.96 -10.79 -11.36
N LEU A 77 -27.51 -9.58 -11.31
CA LEU A 77 -26.88 -8.46 -10.62
C LEU A 77 -26.75 -8.71 -9.11
N ASP A 78 -27.71 -9.42 -8.52
CA ASP A 78 -27.70 -9.72 -7.09
C ASP A 78 -26.55 -10.67 -6.72
N GLU A 79 -26.24 -11.66 -7.57
CA GLU A 79 -25.07 -12.54 -7.41
C GLU A 79 -23.76 -11.75 -7.52
N LEU A 80 -23.62 -10.90 -8.54
CA LEU A 80 -22.46 -10.04 -8.70
C LEU A 80 -22.25 -9.11 -7.48
N LYS A 81 -23.33 -8.50 -6.97
CA LYS A 81 -23.27 -7.67 -5.76
C LYS A 81 -22.91 -8.47 -4.52
N ALA A 82 -23.41 -9.69 -4.39
CA ALA A 82 -23.09 -10.57 -3.27
C ALA A 82 -21.60 -10.96 -3.25
N ASP A 83 -21.04 -11.31 -4.41
CA ASP A 83 -19.62 -11.63 -4.57
C ASP A 83 -18.72 -10.42 -4.28
N ILE A 84 -19.02 -9.25 -4.87
CA ILE A 84 -18.30 -8.00 -4.59
C ILE A 84 -18.32 -7.70 -3.09
N ARG A 85 -19.48 -7.87 -2.44
CA ARG A 85 -19.61 -7.65 -1.00
C ARG A 85 -18.81 -8.66 -0.19
N ALA A 86 -18.79 -9.93 -0.57
CA ALA A 86 -18.01 -10.96 0.09
C ALA A 86 -16.51 -10.67 -0.01
N LYS A 87 -16.01 -10.34 -1.21
CA LYS A 87 -14.61 -9.95 -1.45
C LYS A 87 -14.24 -8.69 -0.67
N ALA A 88 -15.10 -7.68 -0.67
CA ALA A 88 -14.88 -6.46 0.10
C ALA A 88 -14.83 -6.73 1.60
N LEU A 89 -15.71 -7.59 2.12
CA LEU A 89 -15.72 -7.98 3.53
C LEU A 89 -14.47 -8.77 3.90
N GLU A 90 -14.05 -9.72 3.07
CA GLU A 90 -12.82 -10.49 3.26
C GLU A 90 -11.59 -9.57 3.29
N ASN A 91 -11.49 -8.64 2.35
CA ASN A 91 -10.40 -7.67 2.31
C ASN A 91 -10.41 -6.74 3.53
N ALA A 92 -11.58 -6.23 3.92
CA ALA A 92 -11.72 -5.40 5.11
C ALA A 92 -11.35 -6.16 6.38
N LYS A 93 -11.74 -7.43 6.49
CA LYS A 93 -11.38 -8.30 7.60
C LYS A 93 -9.87 -8.54 7.66
N LYS A 94 -9.24 -8.92 6.54
CA LYS A 94 -7.78 -9.09 6.47
C LYS A 94 -7.03 -7.82 6.88
N GLN A 95 -7.47 -6.65 6.40
CA GLN A 95 -6.88 -5.37 6.78
C GLN A 95 -7.04 -5.09 8.29
N ALA A 96 -8.23 -5.34 8.84
CA ALA A 96 -8.48 -5.15 10.27
C ALA A 96 -7.65 -6.11 11.13
N ASP A 97 -7.57 -7.38 10.75
CA ASP A 97 -6.78 -8.40 11.44
C ASP A 97 -5.28 -8.04 11.41
N SER A 98 -4.74 -7.66 10.25
CA SER A 98 -3.34 -7.22 10.13
C SER A 98 -3.04 -5.94 10.90
N ALA A 99 -3.97 -4.96 10.90
CA ALA A 99 -3.80 -3.74 11.67
C ALA A 99 -3.82 -4.00 13.18
N PHE A 100 -4.71 -4.90 13.63
CA PHE A 100 -4.77 -5.33 15.02
C PHE A 100 -3.50 -6.09 15.43
N GLU A 101 -3.05 -7.02 14.61
CA GLU A 101 -1.80 -7.76 14.81
C GLU A 101 -0.60 -6.83 14.97
N GLN A 102 -0.43 -5.89 14.03
CA GLN A 102 0.66 -4.91 14.08
C GLN A 102 0.59 -4.05 15.34
N ALA A 103 -0.61 -3.57 15.70
CA ALA A 103 -0.79 -2.75 16.90
C ALA A 103 -0.49 -3.53 18.18
N ALA A 104 -0.87 -4.81 18.25
CA ALA A 104 -0.62 -5.68 19.38
C ALA A 104 0.88 -5.96 19.55
N VAL A 105 1.58 -6.28 18.46
CA VAL A 105 3.04 -6.50 18.43
C VAL A 105 3.79 -5.23 18.80
N ASP A 106 3.41 -4.09 18.22
CA ASP A 106 3.99 -2.78 18.55
C ASP A 106 3.83 -2.49 20.04
N LYS A 107 2.64 -2.74 20.60
CA LYS A 107 2.39 -2.47 22.01
C LYS A 107 3.15 -3.41 22.94
N ALA A 108 3.29 -4.67 22.56
CA ALA A 108 4.13 -5.63 23.28
C ALA A 108 5.59 -5.15 23.29
N ALA A 109 6.13 -4.75 22.14
CA ALA A 109 7.49 -4.23 22.02
C ALA A 109 7.69 -2.92 22.79
N GLU A 110 6.72 -2.01 22.81
CA GLU A 110 6.77 -0.78 23.64
C GLU A 110 6.94 -1.12 25.13
N ASN A 111 6.19 -2.10 25.63
CA ASN A 111 6.21 -2.54 27.03
C ASN A 111 7.46 -3.36 27.38
N THR A 112 8.21 -3.87 26.40
CA THR A 112 9.48 -4.55 26.63
C THR A 112 10.56 -3.58 27.14
N THR A 113 11.21 -3.95 28.24
CA THR A 113 12.42 -3.26 28.71
C THR A 113 13.65 -4.03 28.25
N VAL A 114 14.41 -3.46 27.32
CA VAL A 114 15.63 -4.05 26.78
C VAL A 114 16.64 -2.94 26.49
N ASP A 115 17.90 -3.17 26.84
CA ASP A 115 19.01 -2.33 26.40
C ASP A 115 19.50 -2.85 25.04
N MET A 116 19.12 -2.16 23.96
CA MET A 116 19.37 -2.64 22.61
C MET A 116 20.84 -2.46 22.23
N PRO A 117 21.58 -3.55 21.94
CA PRO A 117 22.93 -3.46 21.43
C PRO A 117 22.94 -2.72 20.09
N LYS A 118 23.86 -1.77 19.93
CA LYS A 118 24.02 -1.02 18.68
C LYS A 118 24.14 -1.92 17.45
N ALA A 119 24.81 -3.07 17.60
CA ALA A 119 24.98 -4.04 16.52
C ALA A 119 23.64 -4.58 15.98
N LEU A 120 22.64 -4.81 16.83
CA LEU A 120 21.32 -5.28 16.39
C LEU A 120 20.58 -4.19 15.61
N VAL A 121 20.67 -2.94 16.08
CA VAL A 121 20.07 -1.79 15.38
C VAL A 121 20.75 -1.55 14.03
N GLU A 122 22.08 -1.64 13.96
CA GLU A 122 22.80 -1.49 12.69
C GLU A 122 22.46 -2.59 11.69
N ASN A 123 22.32 -3.85 12.15
CA ASN A 123 21.93 -4.96 11.29
C ASN A 123 20.51 -4.75 10.71
N GLU A 124 19.55 -4.36 11.56
CA GLU A 124 18.20 -4.04 11.12
C GLU A 124 18.18 -2.86 10.14
N LEU A 125 19.04 -1.87 10.38
CA LEU A 125 19.19 -0.72 9.50
C LEU A 125 19.77 -1.11 8.13
N ASP A 126 20.73 -2.04 8.09
CA ASP A 126 21.26 -2.60 6.85
C ASP A 126 20.17 -3.33 6.06
N ILE A 127 19.38 -4.19 6.72
CA ILE A 127 18.27 -4.93 6.11
C ILE A 127 17.23 -3.97 5.52
N GLN A 128 16.85 -2.91 6.26
CA GLN A 128 15.87 -1.94 5.77
C GLN A 128 16.41 -1.14 4.59
N MET A 129 17.68 -0.73 4.63
CA MET A 129 18.32 -0.03 3.53
C MET A 129 18.43 -0.91 2.28
N GLU A 130 18.76 -2.19 2.44
CA GLU A 130 18.82 -3.15 1.34
C GLU A 130 17.43 -3.35 0.69
N ARG A 131 16.40 -3.61 1.51
CA ARG A 131 15.00 -3.73 1.02
C ARG A 131 14.55 -2.48 0.26
N PHE A 132 14.85 -1.31 0.82
CA PHE A 132 14.52 -0.05 0.17
C PHE A 132 15.29 0.14 -1.15
N GLY A 133 16.57 -0.23 -1.18
CA GLY A 133 17.40 -0.23 -2.39
C GLY A 133 16.82 -1.12 -3.49
N TYR A 134 16.37 -2.34 -3.14
CA TYR A 134 15.72 -3.24 -4.08
C TYR A 134 14.42 -2.64 -4.65
N GLN A 135 13.58 -2.04 -3.80
CA GLN A 135 12.36 -1.36 -4.24
C GLN A 135 12.65 -0.19 -5.19
N LEU A 136 13.68 0.61 -4.91
CA LEU A 136 14.11 1.69 -5.78
C LEU A 136 14.60 1.17 -7.13
N GLN A 137 15.40 0.10 -7.13
CA GLN A 137 15.90 -0.51 -8.35
C GLN A 137 14.75 -1.02 -9.23
N MET A 138 13.74 -1.66 -8.64
CA MET A 138 12.51 -2.08 -9.34
C MET A 138 11.74 -0.90 -9.93
N SER A 139 11.84 0.28 -9.31
CA SER A 139 11.26 1.54 -9.79
C SER A 139 12.16 2.31 -10.76
N GLY A 140 13.34 1.78 -11.10
CA GLY A 140 14.29 2.38 -12.04
C GLY A 140 15.23 3.44 -11.44
N TYR A 141 15.34 3.52 -10.11
CA TYR A 141 16.21 4.48 -9.42
C TYR A 141 17.33 3.79 -8.63
N SER A 142 18.51 4.41 -8.59
CA SER A 142 19.53 4.04 -7.60
C SER A 142 19.28 4.74 -6.26
N MET A 143 19.80 4.18 -5.18
CA MET A 143 19.70 4.76 -3.85
C MET A 143 20.35 6.16 -3.79
N GLU A 144 21.47 6.37 -4.47
CA GLU A 144 22.17 7.64 -4.56
C GLU A 144 21.38 8.69 -5.35
N GLN A 145 20.72 8.28 -6.43
CA GLN A 145 19.88 9.18 -7.23
C GLN A 145 18.68 9.65 -6.40
N TYR A 146 18.02 8.72 -5.71
CA TYR A 146 16.88 9.04 -4.86
C TYR A 146 17.29 9.93 -3.67
N ALA A 147 18.41 9.63 -3.02
CA ALA A 147 18.94 10.46 -1.94
C ALA A 147 19.19 11.91 -2.38
N LYS A 148 19.80 12.10 -3.56
CA LYS A 148 20.03 13.42 -4.15
C LYS A 148 18.73 14.15 -4.49
N MET A 149 17.73 13.44 -5.00
CA MET A 149 16.41 14.02 -5.29
C MET A 149 15.73 14.55 -4.02
N MET A 150 15.92 13.86 -2.90
CA MET A 150 15.44 14.27 -1.58
C MET A 150 16.31 15.36 -0.92
N GLY A 151 17.35 15.85 -1.61
CA GLY A 151 18.22 16.91 -1.11
C GLY A 151 19.29 16.44 -0.11
N GLY A 152 19.57 15.13 -0.06
CA GLY A 152 20.54 14.54 0.85
C GLY A 152 21.49 13.52 0.20
N ASP A 153 22.03 12.65 1.04
CA ASP A 153 22.88 11.52 0.65
C ASP A 153 22.44 10.22 1.35
N VAL A 154 23.08 9.10 1.00
CA VAL A 154 22.74 7.78 1.56
C VAL A 154 22.90 7.73 3.08
N SER A 155 23.84 8.49 3.67
CA SER A 155 24.03 8.57 5.12
C SER A 155 22.87 9.31 5.80
N THR A 156 22.42 10.42 5.22
CA THR A 156 21.23 11.14 5.73
C THR A 156 19.97 10.29 5.64
N MET A 157 19.80 9.54 4.55
CA MET A 157 18.72 8.57 4.41
C MET A 157 18.81 7.48 5.46
N ARG A 158 19.99 6.87 5.64
CA ARG A 158 20.23 5.85 6.67
C ARG A 158 19.87 6.37 8.07
N ASN A 159 20.25 7.61 8.40
CA ASN A 159 19.88 8.20 9.68
C ASN A 159 18.37 8.44 9.83
N ALA A 160 17.66 8.74 8.74
CA ALA A 160 16.21 8.86 8.76
C ALA A 160 15.49 7.51 9.00
N PHE A 161 16.10 6.38 8.58
CA PHE A 161 15.57 5.04 8.83
C PHE A 161 15.90 4.51 10.23
N ARG A 162 16.89 5.09 10.93
CA ARG A 162 17.33 4.61 12.25
C ARG A 162 16.21 4.44 13.28
N PRO A 163 15.26 5.38 13.46
CA PRO A 163 14.16 5.18 14.41
C PRO A 163 13.27 3.97 14.06
N ALA A 164 13.03 3.73 12.77
CA ALA A 164 12.28 2.56 12.31
C ALA A 164 13.07 1.26 12.53
N ALA A 165 14.38 1.27 12.31
CA ALA A 165 15.26 0.15 12.60
C ALA A 165 15.36 -0.16 14.10
N GLU A 166 15.42 0.86 14.97
CA GLU A 166 15.39 0.68 16.42
C GLU A 166 14.08 0.03 16.88
N LYS A 167 12.94 0.50 16.36
CA LYS A 167 11.62 -0.11 16.62
C LYS A 167 11.59 -1.56 16.16
N GLN A 168 12.01 -1.84 14.93
CA GLN A 168 11.96 -3.18 14.36
C GLN A 168 12.90 -4.15 15.08
N ALA A 169 14.11 -3.72 15.44
CA ALA A 169 15.04 -4.52 16.23
C ALA A 169 14.45 -4.87 17.61
N LYS A 170 13.75 -3.92 18.25
CA LYS A 170 13.06 -4.16 19.53
C LYS A 170 11.91 -5.18 19.37
N ILE A 171 11.15 -5.09 18.29
CA ILE A 171 10.09 -6.07 17.96
C ILE A 171 10.70 -7.45 17.77
N SER A 172 11.74 -7.58 16.95
CA SER A 172 12.41 -8.85 16.66
C SER A 172 12.91 -9.54 17.94
N VAL A 173 13.60 -8.80 18.82
CA VAL A 173 14.08 -9.34 20.11
C VAL A 173 12.91 -9.71 21.04
N THR A 174 11.83 -8.92 21.04
CA THR A 174 10.64 -9.22 21.85
C THR A 174 9.99 -10.53 21.39
N LEU A 175 9.80 -10.70 20.08
CA LEU A 175 9.19 -11.90 19.51
C LEU A 175 10.07 -13.14 19.71
N GLU A 176 11.38 -13.00 19.53
CA GLU A 176 12.34 -14.07 19.79
C GLU A 176 12.28 -14.51 21.26
N LYS A 177 12.23 -13.56 22.20
CA LYS A 177 12.17 -13.88 23.63
C LYS A 177 10.84 -14.54 24.02
N ILE A 178 9.73 -14.10 23.43
CA ILE A 178 8.42 -14.74 23.62
C ILE A 178 8.47 -16.18 23.09
N ALA A 179 9.02 -16.40 21.90
CA ALA A 179 9.16 -17.74 21.34
C ALA A 179 10.00 -18.65 22.24
N GLU A 180 11.08 -18.14 22.84
CA GLU A 180 11.91 -18.88 23.80
C GLU A 180 11.14 -19.24 25.08
N VAL A 181 10.47 -18.26 25.70
CA VAL A 181 9.77 -18.43 26.98
C VAL A 181 8.56 -19.37 26.85
N GLU A 182 7.82 -19.25 25.76
CA GLU A 182 6.65 -20.09 25.46
C GLU A 182 7.03 -21.44 24.82
N GLY A 183 8.33 -21.68 24.56
CA GLY A 183 8.82 -22.92 23.97
C GLY A 183 8.32 -23.16 22.54
N LEU A 184 8.13 -22.09 21.77
CA LEU A 184 7.58 -22.16 20.42
C LEU A 184 8.62 -22.72 19.45
N THR A 185 8.26 -23.84 18.81
CA THR A 185 9.06 -24.48 17.78
C THR A 185 8.23 -24.63 16.50
N ALA A 186 8.93 -24.70 15.37
CA ALA A 186 8.33 -25.12 14.11
C ALA A 186 8.26 -26.66 14.15
N SER A 187 7.05 -27.22 14.21
CA SER A 187 6.85 -28.66 14.11
C SER A 187 7.04 -29.09 12.65
N GLU A 188 7.24 -30.39 12.44
CA GLU A 188 7.27 -30.95 11.08
C GLU A 188 5.95 -30.68 10.34
N GLU A 189 4.83 -30.69 11.06
CA GLU A 189 3.50 -30.38 10.50
C GLU A 189 3.39 -28.92 10.05
N ASP A 190 3.93 -27.96 10.81
CA ASP A 190 3.93 -26.55 10.40
C ASP A 190 4.77 -26.33 9.15
N ILE A 191 5.95 -26.98 9.11
CA ILE A 191 6.88 -26.88 7.98
C ILE A 191 6.24 -27.46 6.73
N GLU A 192 5.64 -28.65 6.83
CA GLU A 192 4.99 -29.30 5.70
C GLU A 192 3.78 -28.49 5.20
N ALA A 193 3.00 -27.92 6.11
CA ALA A 193 1.87 -27.05 5.76
C ALA A 193 2.34 -25.78 5.02
N GLU A 194 3.42 -25.14 5.47
CA GLU A 194 3.97 -23.95 4.82
C GLU A 194 4.56 -24.28 3.44
N LEU A 195 5.30 -25.39 3.32
CA LEU A 195 5.84 -25.86 2.04
C LEU A 195 4.73 -26.18 1.04
N LYS A 196 3.65 -26.83 1.50
CA LYS A 196 2.48 -27.11 0.67
C LYS A 196 1.77 -25.83 0.23
N SER A 197 1.61 -24.86 1.13
CA SER A 197 1.02 -23.56 0.78
C SER A 197 1.85 -22.82 -0.26
N LEU A 198 3.19 -22.84 -0.14
CA LEU A 198 4.08 -22.24 -1.12
C LEU A 198 4.04 -22.99 -2.46
N ALA A 199 3.98 -24.32 -2.43
CA ALA A 199 3.82 -25.16 -3.61
C ALA A 199 2.53 -24.85 -4.39
N GLU A 200 1.41 -24.70 -3.68
CA GLU A 200 0.12 -24.29 -4.28
C GLU A 200 0.19 -22.88 -4.86
N GLN A 201 0.81 -21.93 -4.15
CA GLN A 201 0.93 -20.55 -4.60
C GLN A 201 1.79 -20.39 -5.86
N TYR A 202 2.88 -21.15 -5.97
CA TYR A 202 3.81 -21.07 -7.09
C TYR A 202 3.57 -22.15 -8.16
N GLU A 203 2.55 -22.99 -7.99
CA GLU A 203 2.24 -24.14 -8.86
C GLU A 203 3.47 -25.08 -9.07
N LEU A 204 4.21 -25.32 -7.98
CA LEU A 204 5.41 -26.16 -7.97
C LEU A 204 5.19 -27.46 -7.17
N ASP A 205 6.00 -28.47 -7.44
CA ASP A 205 6.06 -29.67 -6.59
C ASP A 205 6.65 -29.30 -5.21
N VAL A 206 6.06 -29.83 -4.12
CA VAL A 206 6.51 -29.57 -2.74
C VAL A 206 8.00 -29.89 -2.55
N ASP A 207 8.48 -30.99 -3.15
CA ASP A 207 9.89 -31.38 -3.09
C ASP A 207 10.82 -30.33 -3.70
N LYS A 208 10.42 -29.70 -4.81
CA LYS A 208 11.19 -28.62 -5.45
C LYS A 208 11.18 -27.36 -4.60
N VAL A 209 10.04 -27.02 -4.01
CA VAL A 209 9.95 -25.88 -3.09
C VAL A 209 10.88 -26.09 -1.90
N ARG A 210 10.91 -27.31 -1.35
CA ARG A 210 11.80 -27.68 -0.24
C ARG A 210 13.28 -27.51 -0.57
N GLU A 211 13.70 -27.78 -1.81
CA GLU A 211 15.08 -27.56 -2.26
C GLU A 211 15.42 -26.07 -2.45
N MET A 212 14.43 -25.24 -2.77
CA MET A 212 14.61 -23.81 -3.07
C MET A 212 14.52 -22.91 -1.82
N VAL A 213 13.76 -23.33 -0.81
CA VAL A 213 13.49 -22.53 0.39
C VAL A 213 14.57 -22.78 1.46
N PRO A 214 15.22 -21.73 1.99
CA PRO A 214 16.12 -21.87 3.14
C PRO A 214 15.35 -22.32 4.38
N MET A 215 15.60 -23.55 4.84
CA MET A 215 14.86 -24.16 5.96
C MET A 215 15.02 -23.38 7.28
N ASP A 216 16.17 -22.74 7.50
CA ASP A 216 16.41 -21.92 8.69
C ASP A 216 15.52 -20.66 8.69
N GLU A 217 15.31 -20.03 7.53
CA GLU A 217 14.43 -18.87 7.38
C GLU A 217 12.96 -19.28 7.53
N LEU A 218 12.58 -20.42 6.93
CA LEU A 218 11.23 -20.97 7.05
C LEU A 218 10.87 -21.25 8.51
N THR A 219 11.74 -21.96 9.23
CA THR A 219 11.51 -22.28 10.64
C THR A 219 11.53 -21.04 11.53
N GLY A 220 12.41 -20.07 11.25
CA GLY A 220 12.43 -18.77 11.92
C GLY A 220 11.12 -17.99 11.72
N SER A 221 10.59 -17.96 10.50
CA SER A 221 9.34 -17.25 10.19
C SER A 221 8.12 -17.91 10.86
N ILE A 222 8.06 -19.24 10.89
CA ILE A 222 7.02 -20.00 11.60
C ILE A 222 7.05 -19.68 13.11
N LYS A 223 8.22 -19.70 13.74
CA LYS A 223 8.35 -19.35 15.17
C LYS A 223 7.89 -17.92 15.44
N THR A 224 8.29 -16.98 14.59
CA THR A 224 7.89 -15.58 14.69
C THR A 224 6.38 -15.43 14.60
N ARG A 225 5.74 -16.08 13.62
CA ARG A 225 4.29 -16.06 13.43
C ARG A 225 3.55 -16.65 14.63
N LYS A 226 4.07 -17.74 15.22
CA LYS A 226 3.52 -18.30 16.46
C LYS A 226 3.65 -17.34 17.64
N ALA A 227 4.78 -16.66 17.79
CA ALA A 227 4.97 -15.66 18.86
C ALA A 227 4.00 -14.49 18.71
N ILE A 228 3.79 -14.01 17.47
CA ILE A 228 2.78 -13.00 17.16
C ILE A 228 1.39 -13.50 17.55
N LYS A 229 1.03 -14.74 17.19
CA LYS A 229 -0.26 -15.33 17.55
C LYS A 229 -0.48 -15.35 19.07
N VAL A 230 0.54 -15.67 19.87
CA VAL A 230 0.46 -15.60 21.35
C VAL A 230 0.13 -14.19 21.83
N ILE A 231 0.77 -13.17 21.24
CA ILE A 231 0.49 -11.76 21.56
C ILE A 231 -0.95 -11.40 21.21
N VAL A 232 -1.39 -11.74 19.99
CA VAL A 232 -2.72 -11.41 19.46
C VAL A 232 -3.82 -12.11 20.27
N ASP A 233 -3.66 -13.39 20.58
CA ASP A 233 -4.62 -14.16 21.38
C ASP A 233 -4.74 -13.63 22.82
N SER A 234 -3.69 -12.99 23.33
CA SER A 234 -3.65 -12.39 24.67
C SER A 234 -4.02 -10.91 24.69
N ALA A 235 -4.14 -10.27 23.52
CA ALA A 235 -4.40 -8.84 23.40
C ALA A 235 -5.88 -8.52 23.62
N ILE A 236 -6.15 -7.43 24.34
CA ILE A 236 -7.52 -6.93 24.53
C ILE A 236 -7.81 -5.92 23.43
N PRO A 237 -8.77 -6.18 22.52
CA PRO A 237 -9.11 -5.24 21.47
C PRO A 237 -9.73 -3.98 22.06
N VAL A 238 -9.15 -2.84 21.70
CA VAL A 238 -9.67 -1.52 22.02
C VAL A 238 -10.14 -0.86 20.74
N THR A 239 -11.26 -0.14 20.80
CA THR A 239 -11.71 0.68 19.66
C THR A 239 -10.60 1.67 19.31
N PRO A 240 -10.20 1.79 18.03
CA PRO A 240 -9.20 2.76 17.64
C PRO A 240 -9.65 4.14 18.10
N LYS A 241 -8.80 4.86 18.83
CA LYS A 241 -9.04 6.28 19.10
C LYS A 241 -9.09 6.96 17.74
N THR A 242 -10.22 7.58 17.43
CA THR A 242 -10.31 8.46 16.27
C THR A 242 -9.24 9.53 16.48
N GLU A 243 -8.15 9.47 15.72
CA GLU A 243 -7.23 10.60 15.65
C GLU A 243 -8.08 11.76 15.11
N GLU A 244 -8.30 12.78 15.94
CA GLU A 244 -8.72 14.08 15.46
C GLU A 244 -7.71 14.46 14.38
N LYS A 245 -8.16 14.40 13.12
CA LYS A 245 -7.42 15.01 12.03
C LYS A 245 -7.22 16.46 12.46
N ALA A 246 -5.99 16.82 12.77
CA ALA A 246 -5.61 18.22 12.88
C ALA A 246 -5.98 18.85 11.54
N GLU A 247 -7.07 19.62 11.52
CA GLU A 247 -7.38 20.55 10.45
C GLU A 247 -6.21 21.53 10.37
N GLU A 248 -5.45 21.48 9.26
CA GLU A 248 -4.51 22.52 8.85
C GLU A 248 -4.99 23.12 7.53
#